data_AF-A0A7N6BGA1-F1
#
_entry.id   AF-A0A7N6BGA1-F1
#
_cell.length_a   1.000
_cell.length_b   1.000
_cell.length_c   1.000
_cell.angle_alpha   90.00
_cell.angle_beta   90.00
_cell.angle_gamma   90.00
#
_symmetry.space_group_name_H-M   'P 1'
#
loop_
_entity.id
_entity.type
_entity.pdbx_description
1 polymer ?
#
loop_
_entity_poly.entity_id
_entity_poly.type
_entity_poly.pdbx_seq_one_letter_code
_entity_poly.pdbx_strand_id
1 'polypeptide(L)'
;TDRPFRLVFWGNLCLFQSTPTHQDLNTKVAWAQGYTGKGVVVTILDDGIEKDHPDLISNYDPEASYDVNDGDTNPQPRYTQRNENRHGTRCAGEVAAAANNGVCGVGVAYNAKIGGVRMLDGEVTDVVEAHSLSLNPQHIHIYSASWGPEDDGKSLDGPAKLAKEAFLQGITKGRNGLGSIFVWASGNGGREQDSCNCDGYTNSIYTLSISSTTQAGSVPWYSEPCSSTLATTFSSGNPGEKQIVTTDLRQKCTDSHTGTSASAPLAAGIIALALEANMNLTWRDMQHLAVRTSQPGRLSAGDWKTNGVGLSHSYGYGLLDAGAMVALALNWTAVGPQHQCVHTMLAEPRDIGNKLVFSKSVDACWGRPEYVSSLEHVQARLTLSYNQRGKLAIHLISPLGTRSTLLFPRPNDFSSEGFNDWAFMTTHSWDEDPQGEWTLEIENVAANGRDYGVLSQFTLILWGTGPSAINPSSSDFPRPSNNSCKTFDAQQICIGEIIRATNYIQTWSLLS
;
A
#
# COMPACT_ATOMS: atom_id res chain seq x y z
N THR A 1 39.23 -23.95 -18.38
CA THR A 1 38.74 -23.40 -19.67
C THR A 1 37.67 -22.36 -19.39
N ASP A 2 37.97 -21.46 -18.46
CA ASP A 2 37.11 -20.36 -18.03
C ASP A 2 37.24 -19.20 -19.01
N ARG A 3 36.14 -18.84 -19.67
CA ARG A 3 36.02 -17.54 -20.29
C ARG A 3 35.25 -16.63 -19.33
N PRO A 4 35.83 -15.50 -18.90
CA PRO A 4 35.15 -14.56 -18.03
C PRO A 4 33.93 -13.99 -18.76
N PHE A 5 32.81 -13.88 -18.04
CA PHE A 5 31.61 -13.18 -18.46
C PHE A 5 31.98 -11.80 -19.02
N ARG A 6 31.96 -11.64 -20.34
CA ARG A 6 32.09 -10.33 -20.98
C ARG A 6 30.73 -9.64 -20.86
N LEU A 7 30.62 -8.72 -19.91
CA LEU A 7 29.55 -7.72 -19.84
C LEU A 7 29.45 -7.00 -21.19
N VAL A 8 28.32 -7.15 -21.87
CA VAL A 8 27.95 -6.28 -22.99
C VAL A 8 27.22 -5.08 -22.39
N PHE A 9 27.94 -3.96 -22.30
CA PHE A 9 27.39 -2.65 -21.96
C PHE A 9 26.57 -2.13 -23.13
N TRP A 10 25.26 -1.95 -22.93
CA TRP A 10 24.52 -0.84 -23.53
C TRP A 10 23.92 -0.04 -22.39
N GLY A 11 24.40 1.21 -22.25
CA GLY A 11 23.92 2.13 -21.24
C GLY A 11 22.51 2.59 -21.53
N ASN A 12 21.79 2.95 -20.45
CA ASN A 12 20.45 3.57 -20.41
C ASN A 12 19.26 2.64 -20.15
N LEU A 13 19.24 1.97 -19.00
CA LEU A 13 18.02 1.47 -18.37
C LEU A 13 17.88 2.11 -16.98
N CYS A 14 16.67 2.22 -16.44
CA CYS A 14 16.45 2.64 -15.05
C CYS A 14 17.06 1.67 -14.01
N LEU A 15 17.43 0.47 -14.45
CA LEU A 15 18.18 -0.54 -13.68
C LEU A 15 19.72 -0.33 -13.73
N PHE A 16 20.21 0.58 -14.58
CA PHE A 16 21.64 0.74 -14.88
C PHE A 16 22.02 2.19 -15.19
N GLN A 17 22.75 2.87 -14.29
CA GLN A 17 23.51 4.07 -14.65
C GLN A 17 24.94 3.99 -14.07
N SER A 18 25.95 4.02 -14.94
CA SER A 18 27.33 3.61 -14.63
C SER A 18 28.24 4.72 -14.09
N THR A 19 27.69 5.75 -13.45
CA THR A 19 28.47 6.83 -12.85
C THR A 19 28.32 6.84 -11.33
N PRO A 20 29.38 7.12 -10.54
CA PRO A 20 29.35 7.07 -9.07
C PRO A 20 28.35 8.02 -8.39
N THR A 21 27.68 8.88 -9.17
CA THR A 21 26.78 9.94 -8.72
C THR A 21 25.30 9.67 -9.00
N HIS A 22 24.94 8.53 -9.60
CA HIS A 22 23.56 8.25 -10.04
C HIS A 22 22.83 7.20 -9.17
N GLN A 23 21.51 7.33 -9.10
CA GLN A 23 20.60 6.56 -8.26
C GLN A 23 19.93 5.45 -9.09
N ASP A 24 19.87 4.22 -8.56
CA ASP A 24 19.15 3.08 -9.14
C ASP A 24 18.54 2.22 -8.03
N LEU A 25 17.81 1.15 -8.39
CA LEU A 25 17.12 0.25 -7.45
C LEU A 25 18.03 -0.85 -6.86
N ASN A 26 19.35 -0.74 -7.07
CA ASN A 26 20.37 -1.68 -6.57
C ASN A 26 20.16 -3.15 -7.00
N THR A 27 19.49 -3.40 -8.13
CA THR A 27 19.15 -4.75 -8.63
C THR A 27 20.38 -5.58 -8.97
N LYS A 28 21.47 -4.95 -9.42
CA LYS A 28 22.75 -5.63 -9.66
C LYS A 28 23.33 -6.28 -8.42
N VAL A 29 23.12 -5.71 -7.24
CA VAL A 29 23.61 -6.31 -6.00
C VAL A 29 22.82 -7.57 -5.68
N ALA A 30 21.51 -7.61 -5.95
CA ALA A 30 20.72 -8.83 -5.86
C ALA A 30 21.15 -9.88 -6.91
N TRP A 31 21.34 -9.47 -8.18
CA TRP A 31 21.79 -10.37 -9.25
C TRP A 31 23.19 -10.94 -9.01
N ALA A 32 24.12 -10.13 -8.48
CA ALA A 32 25.46 -10.57 -8.11
C ALA A 32 25.46 -11.57 -6.95
N GLN A 33 24.43 -11.54 -6.09
CA GLN A 33 24.19 -12.56 -5.08
C GLN A 33 23.52 -13.84 -5.64
N GLY A 34 23.12 -13.84 -6.92
CA GLY A 34 22.54 -15.00 -7.61
C GLY A 34 21.02 -15.00 -7.71
N TYR A 35 20.33 -13.98 -7.20
CA TYR A 35 18.87 -13.89 -7.21
C TYR A 35 18.41 -13.15 -8.45
N THR A 36 17.54 -13.75 -9.25
CA THR A 36 17.10 -13.28 -10.57
C THR A 36 15.60 -13.46 -10.80
N GLY A 37 14.85 -13.83 -9.75
CA GLY A 37 13.43 -14.14 -9.75
C GLY A 37 13.10 -15.61 -10.00
N LYS A 38 14.11 -16.49 -10.07
CA LYS A 38 13.91 -17.87 -10.53
C LYS A 38 12.97 -18.63 -9.60
N GLY A 39 11.94 -19.24 -10.19
CA GLY A 39 10.94 -20.03 -9.45
C GLY A 39 9.82 -19.20 -8.83
N VAL A 40 9.87 -17.87 -8.94
CA VAL A 40 8.77 -16.97 -8.58
C VAL A 40 7.89 -16.72 -9.81
N VAL A 41 6.58 -16.62 -9.57
CA VAL A 41 5.55 -16.41 -10.59
C VAL A 41 4.83 -15.10 -10.30
N VAL A 42 4.84 -14.19 -11.26
CA VAL A 42 4.18 -12.88 -11.19
C VAL A 42 3.09 -12.80 -12.24
N THR A 43 1.96 -12.16 -11.93
CA THR A 43 0.93 -11.82 -12.91
C THR A 43 0.65 -10.33 -12.94
N ILE A 44 0.40 -9.80 -14.14
CA ILE A 44 0.01 -8.41 -14.38
C ILE A 44 -1.51 -8.37 -14.57
N LEU A 45 -2.24 -7.69 -13.69
CA LEU A 45 -3.70 -7.52 -13.78
C LEU A 45 -4.02 -6.24 -14.57
N ASP A 46 -4.27 -6.35 -15.87
CA ASP A 46 -4.29 -5.18 -16.76
C ASP A 46 -5.07 -5.40 -18.08
N ASP A 47 -4.66 -4.77 -19.18
CA ASP A 47 -5.24 -4.82 -20.52
C ASP A 47 -4.80 -6.01 -21.39
N GLY A 48 -4.03 -6.93 -20.78
CA GLY A 48 -3.49 -8.14 -21.39
C GLY A 48 -1.97 -8.16 -21.53
N ILE A 49 -1.43 -9.30 -21.95
CA ILE A 49 0.01 -9.51 -22.14
C ILE A 49 0.27 -10.11 -23.52
N GLU A 50 1.13 -9.48 -24.32
CA GLU A 50 1.62 -10.00 -25.59
C GLU A 50 2.57 -11.18 -25.31
N LYS A 51 2.00 -12.36 -25.02
CA LYS A 51 2.72 -13.56 -24.59
C LYS A 51 3.75 -14.07 -25.61
N ASP A 52 3.60 -13.69 -26.87
CA ASP A 52 4.51 -14.01 -27.97
C ASP A 52 5.57 -12.93 -28.23
N HIS A 53 5.63 -11.87 -27.42
CA HIS A 53 6.69 -10.87 -27.48
C HIS A 53 8.06 -11.57 -27.35
N PRO A 54 9.05 -11.29 -28.22
CA PRO A 54 10.33 -12.00 -28.23
C PRO A 54 11.11 -11.92 -26.91
N ASP A 55 10.86 -10.88 -26.13
CA ASP A 55 11.47 -10.64 -24.83
C ASP A 55 10.64 -11.18 -23.64
N LEU A 56 9.42 -11.69 -23.86
CA LEU A 56 8.55 -12.25 -22.82
C LEU A 56 8.35 -13.76 -22.98
N ILE A 57 8.37 -14.27 -24.21
CA ILE A 57 7.95 -15.64 -24.54
C ILE A 57 8.67 -16.74 -23.76
N SER A 58 9.95 -16.57 -23.39
CA SER A 58 10.68 -17.56 -22.59
C SER A 58 10.23 -17.62 -21.12
N ASN A 59 9.74 -16.49 -20.61
CA ASN A 59 9.31 -16.32 -19.23
C ASN A 59 7.78 -16.39 -19.08
N TYR A 60 7.03 -16.33 -20.18
CA TYR A 60 5.58 -16.44 -20.18
C TYR A 60 5.10 -17.72 -19.49
N ASP A 61 4.04 -17.56 -18.69
CA ASP A 61 3.40 -18.64 -17.95
C ASP A 61 1.87 -18.62 -18.17
N PRO A 62 1.31 -19.64 -18.84
CA PRO A 62 -0.13 -19.73 -19.06
C PRO A 62 -0.92 -19.99 -17.77
N GLU A 63 -0.34 -20.61 -16.75
CA GLU A 63 -1.01 -20.84 -15.46
C GLU A 63 -1.07 -19.55 -14.61
N ALA A 64 -0.28 -18.54 -14.97
CA ALA A 64 -0.36 -17.20 -14.40
C ALA A 64 -1.24 -16.23 -15.21
N SER A 65 -2.00 -16.75 -16.18
CA SER A 65 -2.66 -15.94 -17.20
C SER A 65 -4.11 -16.32 -17.42
N TYR A 66 -4.96 -15.32 -17.71
CA TYR A 66 -6.36 -15.54 -18.07
C TYR A 66 -6.95 -14.30 -18.78
N ASP A 67 -7.95 -14.48 -19.61
CA ASP A 67 -8.75 -13.39 -20.17
C ASP A 67 -10.13 -13.37 -19.50
N VAL A 68 -10.32 -12.42 -18.58
CA VAL A 68 -11.58 -12.26 -17.86
C VAL A 68 -12.59 -11.50 -18.72
N ASN A 69 -12.14 -10.64 -19.63
CA ASN A 69 -13.02 -9.87 -20.51
C ASN A 69 -13.76 -10.78 -21.51
N ASP A 70 -13.05 -11.73 -22.13
CA ASP A 70 -13.62 -12.65 -23.13
C ASP A 70 -13.90 -14.06 -22.56
N GLY A 71 -13.45 -14.35 -21.34
CA GLY A 71 -13.76 -15.60 -20.63
C GLY A 71 -12.97 -16.81 -21.13
N ASP A 72 -11.71 -16.63 -21.51
CA ASP A 72 -10.84 -17.69 -22.01
C ASP A 72 -9.41 -17.63 -21.43
N THR A 73 -8.53 -18.55 -21.81
CA THR A 73 -7.17 -18.67 -21.22
C THR A 73 -6.11 -17.84 -21.95
N ASN A 74 -6.47 -17.03 -22.94
CA ASN A 74 -5.55 -16.33 -23.81
C ASN A 74 -5.56 -14.82 -23.53
N PRO A 75 -4.64 -14.29 -22.71
CA PRO A 75 -4.64 -12.88 -22.32
C PRO A 75 -4.08 -11.95 -23.42
N GLN A 76 -4.10 -12.36 -24.70
CA GLN A 76 -3.51 -11.58 -25.77
C GLN A 76 -4.23 -10.22 -25.87
N PRO A 77 -3.50 -9.09 -25.88
CA PRO A 77 -4.13 -7.79 -26.02
C PRO A 77 -4.80 -7.66 -27.38
N ARG A 78 -5.98 -7.04 -27.38
CA ARG A 78 -6.65 -6.66 -28.62
C ARG A 78 -5.91 -5.49 -29.26
N TYR A 79 -5.36 -5.71 -30.46
CA TYR A 79 -4.63 -4.67 -31.18
C TYR A 79 -5.58 -3.61 -31.75
N THR A 80 -5.37 -2.34 -31.38
CA THR A 80 -6.07 -1.18 -31.97
C THR A 80 -5.09 -0.27 -32.70
N GLN A 81 -5.59 0.63 -33.57
CA GLN A 81 -4.71 1.58 -34.27
C GLN A 81 -3.97 2.52 -33.31
N ARG A 82 -4.56 2.79 -32.14
CA ARG A 82 -4.00 3.66 -31.10
C ARG A 82 -3.12 2.92 -30.09
N ASN A 83 -3.08 1.58 -30.17
CA ASN A 83 -2.41 0.71 -29.20
C ASN A 83 -2.86 1.01 -27.76
N GLU A 84 -4.18 1.04 -27.56
CA GLU A 84 -4.78 1.31 -26.23
C GLU A 84 -4.39 0.21 -25.24
N ASN A 85 -4.40 -1.06 -25.69
CA ASN A 85 -4.10 -2.23 -24.85
C ASN A 85 -2.61 -2.60 -24.85
N ARG A 86 -1.74 -1.62 -24.55
CA ARG A 86 -0.27 -1.81 -24.53
C ARG A 86 0.29 -1.89 -23.12
N HIS A 87 -0.51 -1.54 -22.13
CA HIS A 87 -0.06 -1.20 -20.80
C HIS A 87 0.45 -2.45 -20.05
N GLY A 88 -0.32 -3.54 -20.03
CA GLY A 88 0.08 -4.79 -19.37
C GLY A 88 1.33 -5.42 -19.98
N THR A 89 1.53 -5.30 -21.30
CA THR A 89 2.76 -5.77 -21.97
C THR A 89 3.98 -4.95 -21.56
N ARG A 90 3.83 -3.64 -21.31
CA ARG A 90 4.92 -2.79 -20.80
C ARG A 90 5.28 -3.17 -19.37
N CYS A 91 4.28 -3.30 -18.50
CA CYS A 91 4.47 -3.70 -17.11
C CYS A 91 5.11 -5.10 -16.99
N ALA A 92 4.71 -6.06 -17.83
CA ALA A 92 5.29 -7.40 -17.84
C ALA A 92 6.80 -7.41 -18.13
N GLY A 93 7.25 -6.55 -19.06
CA GLY A 93 8.68 -6.42 -19.39
C GLY A 93 9.51 -5.86 -18.25
N GLU A 94 8.97 -4.94 -17.47
CA GLU A 94 9.67 -4.37 -16.31
C GLU A 94 9.96 -5.43 -15.24
N VAL A 95 9.03 -6.37 -15.07
CA VAL A 95 9.20 -7.50 -14.15
C VAL A 95 10.16 -8.52 -14.73
N ALA A 96 9.87 -9.05 -15.93
CA ALA A 96 10.46 -10.32 -16.37
C ALA A 96 10.81 -10.37 -17.88
N ALA A 97 11.11 -9.23 -18.51
CA ALA A 97 11.78 -9.27 -19.81
C ALA A 97 13.07 -10.12 -19.72
N ALA A 98 13.28 -10.96 -20.72
CA ALA A 98 14.38 -11.92 -20.74
C ALA A 98 15.74 -11.21 -20.79
N ALA A 99 16.76 -11.82 -20.20
CA ALA A 99 18.11 -11.29 -20.23
C ALA A 99 18.95 -11.92 -21.35
N ASN A 100 19.92 -11.17 -21.87
CA ASN A 100 20.99 -11.67 -22.76
C ASN A 100 20.50 -12.32 -24.08
N ASN A 101 19.34 -11.90 -24.59
CA ASN A 101 18.78 -12.37 -25.86
C ASN A 101 18.99 -11.39 -27.03
N GLY A 102 19.54 -10.20 -26.78
CA GLY A 102 19.74 -9.16 -27.80
C GLY A 102 18.47 -8.40 -28.19
N VAL A 103 17.40 -8.51 -27.41
CA VAL A 103 16.11 -7.83 -27.60
C VAL A 103 15.90 -6.85 -26.45
N CYS A 104 15.39 -5.65 -26.75
CA CYS A 104 14.96 -4.66 -25.76
C CYS A 104 15.95 -4.36 -24.62
N GLY A 105 15.70 -4.94 -23.45
CA GLY A 105 16.30 -4.59 -22.17
C GLY A 105 16.38 -5.83 -21.28
N VAL A 106 15.95 -5.70 -20.03
CA VAL A 106 15.91 -6.81 -19.07
C VAL A 106 14.94 -6.48 -17.95
N GLY A 107 14.16 -7.46 -17.50
CA GLY A 107 13.29 -7.32 -16.35
C GLY A 107 14.09 -7.31 -15.05
N VAL A 108 13.55 -6.72 -13.99
CA VAL A 108 14.16 -6.77 -12.65
C VAL A 108 14.39 -8.23 -12.22
N ALA A 109 13.41 -9.09 -12.47
CA ALA A 109 13.38 -10.50 -12.16
C ALA A 109 13.35 -11.33 -13.46
N TYR A 110 14.39 -11.17 -14.28
CA TYR A 110 14.46 -11.72 -15.64
C TYR A 110 14.44 -13.26 -15.77
N ASN A 111 14.46 -14.01 -14.66
CA ASN A 111 14.24 -15.47 -14.64
C ASN A 111 12.94 -15.87 -13.92
N ALA A 112 12.13 -14.92 -13.47
CA ALA A 112 10.78 -15.19 -12.99
C ALA A 112 9.86 -15.62 -14.13
N LYS A 113 8.79 -16.31 -13.76
CA LYS A 113 7.65 -16.56 -14.63
C LYS A 113 6.71 -15.37 -14.61
N ILE A 114 6.17 -15.01 -15.77
CA ILE A 114 5.29 -13.87 -15.96
C ILE A 114 4.02 -14.27 -16.70
N GLY A 115 2.88 -13.95 -16.12
CA GLY A 115 1.59 -14.05 -16.78
C GLY A 115 0.91 -12.70 -16.88
N GLY A 116 -0.30 -12.72 -17.41
CA GLY A 116 -1.15 -11.53 -17.46
C GLY A 116 -2.62 -11.89 -17.43
N VAL A 117 -3.40 -11.06 -16.74
CA VAL A 117 -4.84 -11.15 -16.70
C VAL A 117 -5.40 -9.98 -17.51
N ARG A 118 -6.06 -10.29 -18.64
CA ARG A 118 -6.77 -9.29 -19.44
C ARG A 118 -8.13 -9.04 -18.78
N MET A 119 -8.26 -7.89 -18.12
CA MET A 119 -9.45 -7.50 -17.36
C MET A 119 -9.86 -6.04 -17.54
N LEU A 120 -8.97 -5.17 -18.07
CA LEU A 120 -9.26 -3.74 -18.31
C LEU A 120 -9.76 -3.40 -19.72
N ASP A 121 -9.75 -4.33 -20.68
CA ASP A 121 -10.24 -4.08 -22.05
C ASP A 121 -11.74 -4.39 -22.19
N GLY A 122 -12.54 -3.85 -21.27
CA GLY A 122 -13.97 -4.11 -21.16
C GLY A 122 -14.60 -3.44 -19.94
N GLU A 123 -15.85 -3.80 -19.66
CA GLU A 123 -16.53 -3.35 -18.43
C GLU A 123 -15.89 -4.00 -17.20
N VAL A 124 -15.39 -3.19 -16.27
CA VAL A 124 -14.78 -3.65 -15.02
C VAL A 124 -15.84 -3.64 -13.93
N THR A 125 -16.28 -4.83 -13.51
CA THR A 125 -17.26 -5.03 -12.44
C THR A 125 -16.61 -5.69 -11.22
N ASP A 126 -17.27 -5.67 -10.06
CA ASP A 126 -16.80 -6.36 -8.84
C ASP A 126 -16.46 -7.85 -9.08
N VAL A 127 -17.19 -8.53 -9.97
CA VAL A 127 -16.92 -9.93 -10.33
C VAL A 127 -15.64 -10.06 -11.16
N VAL A 128 -15.41 -9.14 -12.11
CA VAL A 128 -14.20 -9.12 -12.95
C VAL A 128 -12.96 -8.91 -12.08
N GLU A 129 -13.02 -7.95 -11.16
CA GLU A 129 -11.94 -7.69 -10.20
C GLU A 129 -11.69 -8.88 -9.30
N ALA A 130 -12.74 -9.42 -8.67
CA ALA A 130 -12.61 -10.56 -7.76
C ALA A 130 -12.04 -11.79 -8.46
N HIS A 131 -12.47 -12.08 -9.69
CA HIS A 131 -11.94 -13.20 -10.48
C HIS A 131 -10.46 -12.98 -10.80
N SER A 132 -10.08 -11.76 -11.19
CA SER A 132 -8.70 -11.40 -11.51
C SER A 132 -7.77 -11.53 -10.30
N LEU A 133 -8.21 -10.99 -9.14
CA LEU A 133 -7.48 -11.03 -7.86
C LEU A 133 -7.34 -12.45 -7.28
N SER A 134 -8.24 -13.36 -7.65
CA SER A 134 -8.28 -14.74 -7.16
C SER A 134 -7.78 -15.77 -8.17
N LEU A 135 -7.17 -15.34 -9.29
CA LEU A 135 -6.62 -16.25 -10.28
C LEU A 135 -5.48 -17.07 -9.69
N ASN A 136 -5.63 -18.40 -9.68
CA ASN A 136 -4.59 -19.39 -9.34
C ASN A 136 -3.67 -19.01 -8.15
N PRO A 137 -4.20 -18.74 -6.95
CA PRO A 137 -3.45 -18.16 -5.83
C PRO A 137 -2.48 -19.14 -5.16
N GLN A 138 -2.49 -20.41 -5.56
CA GLN A 138 -1.47 -21.39 -5.14
C GLN A 138 -0.27 -21.45 -6.09
N HIS A 139 -0.42 -20.90 -7.30
CA HIS A 139 0.62 -20.87 -8.33
C HIS A 139 1.24 -19.48 -8.46
N ILE A 140 0.40 -18.45 -8.55
CA ILE A 140 0.84 -17.05 -8.61
C ILE A 140 1.29 -16.60 -7.23
N HIS A 141 2.49 -16.00 -7.18
CA HIS A 141 3.05 -15.47 -5.94
C HIS A 141 2.74 -13.98 -5.74
N ILE A 142 2.85 -13.22 -6.83
CA ILE A 142 2.76 -11.76 -6.84
C ILE A 142 1.76 -11.32 -7.91
N TYR A 143 0.86 -10.41 -7.53
CA TYR A 143 -0.10 -9.75 -8.41
C TYR A 143 0.29 -8.28 -8.49
N SER A 144 0.55 -7.76 -9.69
CA SER A 144 0.84 -6.34 -9.92
C SER A 144 -0.34 -5.68 -10.59
N ALA A 145 -0.81 -4.56 -10.03
CA ALA A 145 -1.93 -3.80 -10.55
C ALA A 145 -1.69 -2.28 -10.41
N SER A 146 -2.34 -1.52 -11.28
CA SER A 146 -2.27 -0.05 -11.29
C SER A 146 -3.58 0.58 -11.73
N TRP A 147 -4.69 -0.09 -11.39
CA TRP A 147 -6.05 0.38 -11.60
C TRP A 147 -6.71 0.67 -10.26
N GLY A 148 -7.76 1.46 -10.30
CA GLY A 148 -8.49 1.95 -9.13
C GLY A 148 -9.59 2.90 -9.60
N PRO A 149 -10.14 3.73 -8.69
CA PRO A 149 -11.05 4.81 -9.04
C PRO A 149 -10.39 5.80 -10.02
N GLU A 150 -11.20 6.70 -10.58
CA GLU A 150 -10.67 7.77 -11.44
C GLU A 150 -9.80 8.75 -10.64
N ASP A 151 -8.58 9.00 -11.10
CA ASP A 151 -7.57 9.89 -10.50
C ASP A 151 -7.89 11.40 -10.72
N ASP A 152 -9.10 11.82 -10.39
CA ASP A 152 -9.68 13.13 -10.73
C ASP A 152 -9.70 14.14 -9.58
N GLY A 153 -9.19 13.76 -8.40
CA GLY A 153 -9.21 14.61 -7.21
C GLY A 153 -10.60 14.79 -6.59
N LYS A 154 -11.59 13.95 -6.94
CA LYS A 154 -12.96 14.02 -6.40
C LYS A 154 -13.56 12.66 -6.07
N SER A 155 -13.15 11.61 -6.77
CA SER A 155 -13.63 10.25 -6.58
C SER A 155 -13.28 9.71 -5.19
N LEU A 156 -14.16 8.89 -4.64
CA LEU A 156 -13.97 8.20 -3.36
C LEU A 156 -14.59 6.83 -3.52
N ASP A 157 -13.77 5.83 -3.82
CA ASP A 157 -14.26 4.50 -4.11
C ASP A 157 -13.17 3.44 -3.85
N GLY A 158 -13.55 2.18 -3.83
CA GLY A 158 -12.63 1.08 -3.56
C GLY A 158 -13.27 -0.27 -3.82
N PRO A 159 -12.60 -1.37 -3.44
CA PRO A 159 -13.08 -2.70 -3.78
C PRO A 159 -14.47 -2.93 -3.19
N ALA A 160 -15.38 -3.39 -4.04
CA ALA A 160 -16.69 -3.84 -3.64
C ALA A 160 -16.59 -5.21 -2.93
N LYS A 161 -17.73 -5.86 -2.68
CA LYS A 161 -17.80 -6.98 -1.75
C LYS A 161 -16.96 -8.17 -2.20
N LEU A 162 -17.02 -8.52 -3.49
CA LEU A 162 -16.32 -9.69 -4.01
C LEU A 162 -14.82 -9.43 -4.11
N ALA A 163 -14.41 -8.25 -4.57
CA ALA A 163 -13.00 -7.86 -4.61
C ALA A 163 -12.36 -7.83 -3.20
N LYS A 164 -13.09 -7.31 -2.18
CA LYS A 164 -12.65 -7.37 -0.77
C LYS A 164 -12.48 -8.80 -0.28
N GLU A 165 -13.42 -9.69 -0.60
CA GLU A 165 -13.30 -11.11 -0.26
C GLU A 165 -12.13 -11.76 -1.00
N ALA A 166 -11.89 -11.43 -2.28
CA ALA A 166 -10.76 -11.94 -3.04
C ALA A 166 -9.41 -11.54 -2.43
N PHE A 167 -9.26 -10.28 -1.99
CA PHE A 167 -8.07 -9.87 -1.24
C PHE A 167 -7.91 -10.67 0.05
N LEU A 168 -8.98 -10.80 0.85
CA LEU A 168 -8.94 -11.56 2.11
C LEU A 168 -8.58 -13.03 1.88
N GLN A 169 -9.17 -13.68 0.87
CA GLN A 169 -8.83 -15.06 0.50
C GLN A 169 -7.39 -15.17 -0.02
N GLY A 170 -6.92 -14.18 -0.80
CA GLY A 170 -5.56 -14.11 -1.31
C GLY A 170 -4.53 -14.08 -0.18
N ILE A 171 -4.66 -13.14 0.76
CA ILE A 171 -3.70 -12.99 1.87
C ILE A 171 -3.81 -14.10 2.93
N THR A 172 -4.95 -14.78 3.05
CA THR A 172 -5.14 -15.86 4.04
C THR A 172 -4.82 -17.25 3.51
N LYS A 173 -5.13 -17.53 2.24
CA LYS A 173 -5.01 -18.88 1.65
C LYS A 173 -4.01 -18.97 0.52
N GLY A 174 -3.71 -17.87 -0.17
CA GLY A 174 -2.73 -17.84 -1.26
C GLY A 174 -1.36 -18.31 -0.80
N ARG A 175 -0.56 -18.84 -1.74
CA ARG A 175 0.78 -19.39 -1.48
C ARG A 175 0.81 -20.36 -0.29
N ASN A 176 -0.11 -21.32 -0.26
CA ASN A 176 -0.27 -22.31 0.81
C ASN A 176 -0.42 -21.69 2.22
N GLY A 177 -1.09 -20.55 2.32
CA GLY A 177 -1.33 -19.83 3.58
C GLY A 177 -0.26 -18.79 3.94
N LEU A 178 0.79 -18.61 3.12
CA LEU A 178 1.73 -17.49 3.28
C LEU A 178 1.11 -16.15 2.85
N GLY A 179 0.07 -16.21 2.01
CA GLY A 179 -0.65 -15.07 1.48
C GLY A 179 -0.07 -14.58 0.15
N SER A 180 -0.96 -14.35 -0.81
CA SER A 180 -0.67 -13.64 -2.06
C SER A 180 -0.10 -12.24 -1.77
N ILE A 181 0.87 -11.81 -2.57
CA ILE A 181 1.41 -10.45 -2.48
C ILE A 181 0.77 -9.59 -3.57
N PHE A 182 -0.01 -8.59 -3.17
CA PHE A 182 -0.62 -7.63 -4.09
C PHE A 182 0.21 -6.35 -4.09
N VAL A 183 0.77 -5.97 -5.23
CA VAL A 183 1.55 -4.74 -5.42
C VAL A 183 0.69 -3.76 -6.19
N TRP A 184 0.55 -2.55 -5.68
CA TRP A 184 -0.38 -1.56 -6.23
C TRP A 184 0.32 -0.22 -6.52
N ALA A 185 0.01 0.39 -7.66
CA ALA A 185 0.41 1.77 -7.93
C ALA A 185 -0.45 2.74 -7.09
N SER A 186 0.16 3.82 -6.59
CA SER A 186 -0.53 4.76 -5.70
C SER A 186 -1.41 5.81 -6.42
N GLY A 187 -1.61 5.73 -7.74
CA GLY A 187 -2.43 6.69 -8.50
C GLY A 187 -1.62 7.76 -9.25
N ASN A 188 -2.26 8.44 -10.21
CA ASN A 188 -1.67 9.45 -11.11
C ASN A 188 -2.36 10.84 -11.04
N GLY A 189 -3.18 11.08 -10.02
CA GLY A 189 -4.03 12.25 -9.82
C GLY A 189 -3.34 13.47 -9.20
N GLY A 190 -2.00 13.48 -9.11
CA GLY A 190 -1.24 14.57 -8.48
C GLY A 190 -1.53 15.96 -9.08
N ARG A 191 -1.78 16.05 -10.40
CA ARG A 191 -2.16 17.30 -11.07
C ARG A 191 -3.53 17.83 -10.61
N GLU A 192 -4.45 16.91 -10.33
CA GLU A 192 -5.79 17.19 -9.84
C GLU A 192 -5.83 17.33 -8.32
N GLN A 193 -4.66 17.26 -7.66
CA GLN A 193 -4.49 17.29 -6.20
C GLN A 193 -5.30 16.20 -5.52
N ASP A 194 -5.25 14.99 -6.09
CA ASP A 194 -5.84 13.82 -5.44
C ASP A 194 -5.02 13.34 -4.24
N SER A 195 -5.64 12.49 -3.44
CA SER A 195 -5.10 11.95 -2.19
C SER A 195 -5.40 10.46 -2.13
N CYS A 196 -4.40 9.62 -2.37
CA CYS A 196 -4.57 8.18 -2.59
C CYS A 196 -5.23 7.39 -1.45
N ASN A 197 -5.37 7.95 -0.23
CA ASN A 197 -6.26 7.37 0.79
C ASN A 197 -7.76 7.40 0.43
N CYS A 198 -8.15 8.06 -0.66
CA CYS A 198 -9.49 8.05 -1.27
C CYS A 198 -9.68 6.91 -2.28
N ASP A 199 -8.60 6.21 -2.65
CA ASP A 199 -8.62 4.97 -3.41
C ASP A 199 -8.53 3.79 -2.43
N GLY A 200 -9.61 3.00 -2.32
CA GLY A 200 -9.68 1.87 -1.40
C GLY A 200 -8.83 0.65 -1.79
N TYR A 201 -8.27 0.59 -3.00
CA TYR A 201 -7.33 -0.47 -3.41
C TYR A 201 -5.93 -0.16 -2.87
N THR A 202 -5.39 1.03 -3.13
CA THR A 202 -4.08 1.46 -2.60
C THR A 202 -4.10 1.72 -1.09
N ASN A 203 -5.25 2.12 -0.52
CA ASN A 203 -5.43 2.32 0.92
C ASN A 203 -5.65 1.00 1.71
N SER A 204 -5.76 -0.13 1.03
CA SER A 204 -5.94 -1.44 1.67
C SER A 204 -4.67 -1.86 2.43
N ILE A 205 -4.83 -2.53 3.58
CA ILE A 205 -3.68 -3.14 4.28
C ILE A 205 -3.11 -4.34 3.50
N TYR A 206 -3.92 -4.93 2.61
CA TYR A 206 -3.58 -6.13 1.84
C TYR A 206 -2.73 -5.85 0.61
N THR A 207 -2.60 -4.58 0.23
CA THR A 207 -1.79 -4.13 -0.91
C THR A 207 -0.49 -3.51 -0.40
N LEU A 208 0.58 -3.74 -1.15
CA LEU A 208 1.87 -3.10 -0.98
C LEU A 208 1.91 -1.94 -1.99
N SER A 209 1.50 -0.76 -1.51
CA SER A 209 1.30 0.43 -2.33
C SER A 209 2.61 1.17 -2.60
N ILE A 210 2.84 1.47 -3.87
CA ILE A 210 4.09 1.99 -4.42
C ILE A 210 3.86 3.30 -5.15
N SER A 211 4.58 4.34 -4.73
CA SER A 211 4.64 5.64 -5.41
C SER A 211 5.85 5.74 -6.35
N SER A 212 6.00 6.89 -7.01
CA SER A 212 7.07 7.14 -7.97
C SER A 212 8.04 8.22 -7.51
N THR A 213 9.29 8.08 -7.93
CA THR A 213 10.26 9.18 -7.98
C THR A 213 10.74 9.41 -9.41
N THR A 214 11.08 10.66 -9.73
CA THR A 214 11.76 10.98 -10.99
C THR A 214 13.22 10.50 -10.97
N GLN A 215 13.91 10.57 -12.11
CA GLN A 215 15.34 10.26 -12.22
C GLN A 215 16.19 11.13 -11.29
N ALA A 216 15.79 12.39 -11.08
CA ALA A 216 16.46 13.32 -10.19
C ALA A 216 16.17 13.11 -8.69
N GLY A 217 15.33 12.13 -8.33
CA GLY A 217 14.92 11.93 -6.94
C GLY A 217 13.84 12.92 -6.47
N SER A 218 13.07 13.53 -7.39
CA SER A 218 12.01 14.49 -7.06
C SER A 218 10.63 13.86 -7.15
N VAL A 219 9.62 14.47 -6.51
CA VAL A 219 8.23 13.98 -6.57
C VAL A 219 7.66 14.29 -7.96
N PRO A 220 7.25 13.28 -8.75
CA PRO A 220 6.68 13.52 -10.08
C PRO A 220 5.34 14.27 -10.01
N TRP A 221 5.03 15.04 -11.05
CA TRP A 221 3.83 15.88 -11.13
C TRP A 221 2.49 15.10 -11.03
N TYR A 222 2.51 13.80 -11.33
CA TYR A 222 1.34 12.92 -11.27
C TYR A 222 1.21 12.17 -9.94
N SER A 223 2.25 12.16 -9.08
CA SER A 223 2.24 11.33 -7.87
C SER A 223 1.21 11.84 -6.85
N GLU A 224 0.47 10.93 -6.24
CA GLU A 224 -0.46 11.22 -5.17
C GLU A 224 0.17 10.96 -3.80
N PRO A 225 0.15 11.92 -2.86
CA PRO A 225 0.60 11.70 -1.51
C PRO A 225 -0.51 11.11 -0.64
N CYS A 226 -0.19 10.10 0.16
CA CYS A 226 -1.07 9.61 1.22
C CYS A 226 -0.29 8.82 2.25
N SER A 227 -0.94 8.49 3.37
CA SER A 227 -0.27 7.79 4.46
C SER A 227 -0.31 6.26 4.36
N SER A 228 -0.98 5.72 3.34
CA SER A 228 -1.02 4.28 3.04
C SER A 228 0.16 3.79 2.19
N THR A 229 0.82 4.67 1.43
CA THR A 229 2.02 4.34 0.65
C THR A 229 3.10 3.73 1.53
N LEU A 230 3.66 2.59 1.09
CA LEU A 230 4.77 1.93 1.80
C LEU A 230 6.14 2.37 1.27
N ALA A 231 6.33 2.41 -0.05
CA ALA A 231 7.64 2.67 -0.63
C ALA A 231 7.52 3.28 -2.03
N THR A 232 8.68 3.49 -2.65
CA THR A 232 8.81 4.17 -3.94
C THR A 232 9.76 3.41 -4.86
N THR A 233 9.50 3.47 -6.17
CA THR A 233 10.48 3.13 -7.21
C THR A 233 10.58 4.24 -8.26
N PHE A 234 11.54 4.12 -9.19
CA PHE A 234 11.66 5.09 -10.28
C PHE A 234 10.48 4.98 -11.26
N SER A 235 10.16 6.10 -11.89
CA SER A 235 9.33 6.16 -13.09
C SER A 235 9.75 7.39 -13.91
N SER A 236 8.84 7.93 -14.71
CA SER A 236 8.99 9.17 -15.44
C SER A 236 8.97 10.41 -14.53
N GLY A 237 9.26 11.57 -15.10
CA GLY A 237 9.31 12.82 -14.34
C GLY A 237 9.21 14.05 -15.22
N ASN A 238 10.07 15.03 -14.92
CA ASN A 238 10.08 16.30 -15.63
C ASN A 238 10.51 16.12 -17.11
N PRO A 239 10.12 17.07 -17.98
CA PRO A 239 10.59 17.07 -19.37
C PRO A 239 12.12 16.94 -19.47
N GLY A 240 12.60 16.00 -20.27
CA GLY A 240 14.02 15.73 -20.47
C GLY A 240 14.64 14.73 -19.48
N GLU A 241 13.91 14.32 -18.44
CA GLU A 241 14.31 13.18 -17.60
C GLU A 241 14.02 11.85 -18.33
N LYS A 242 14.83 10.83 -18.01
CA LYS A 242 14.63 9.48 -18.53
C LYS A 242 13.32 8.88 -18.01
N GLN A 243 12.71 8.06 -18.84
CA GLN A 243 11.49 7.32 -18.55
C GLN A 243 11.78 5.82 -18.53
N ILE A 244 10.77 4.99 -18.27
CA ILE A 244 10.99 3.55 -18.18
C ILE A 244 11.14 2.94 -19.58
N VAL A 245 12.19 2.11 -19.70
CA VAL A 245 12.49 1.30 -20.89
C VAL A 245 11.98 -0.11 -20.66
N THR A 246 11.11 -0.61 -21.54
CA THR A 246 10.49 -1.92 -21.42
C THR A 246 9.96 -2.43 -22.77
N THR A 247 9.42 -3.65 -22.79
CA THR A 247 8.70 -4.24 -23.91
C THR A 247 7.46 -3.42 -24.27
N ASP A 248 7.03 -3.46 -25.52
CA ASP A 248 5.84 -2.74 -25.98
C ASP A 248 5.05 -3.57 -26.98
N LEU A 249 3.77 -3.26 -27.10
CA LEU A 249 2.85 -3.97 -27.98
C LEU A 249 3.38 -3.99 -29.43
N ARG A 250 3.11 -5.08 -30.14
CA ARG A 250 3.57 -5.38 -31.51
C ARG A 250 5.05 -5.72 -31.56
N GLN A 251 5.55 -6.43 -30.56
CA GLN A 251 6.91 -6.93 -30.46
C GLN A 251 7.95 -5.81 -30.49
N LYS A 252 7.62 -4.68 -29.85
CA LYS A 252 8.42 -3.45 -29.87
C LYS A 252 9.10 -3.21 -28.53
N CYS A 253 9.93 -2.18 -28.53
CA CYS A 253 10.49 -1.59 -27.32
C CYS A 253 10.00 -0.17 -27.17
N THR A 254 9.77 0.24 -25.93
CA THR A 254 9.49 1.62 -25.58
C THR A 254 10.55 2.10 -24.60
N ASP A 255 10.92 3.37 -24.72
CA ASP A 255 11.71 4.15 -23.77
C ASP A 255 10.87 5.24 -23.11
N SER A 256 9.54 5.12 -23.21
CA SER A 256 8.57 6.15 -22.84
C SER A 256 7.36 5.57 -22.09
N HIS A 257 7.60 4.62 -21.19
CA HIS A 257 6.61 4.22 -20.20
C HIS A 257 6.70 5.11 -18.94
N THR A 258 5.55 5.49 -18.39
CA THR A 258 5.39 6.63 -17.48
C THR A 258 4.29 6.36 -16.44
N GLY A 259 4.24 7.18 -15.38
CA GLY A 259 3.22 7.10 -14.33
C GLY A 259 3.59 6.16 -13.19
N THR A 260 2.82 6.19 -12.10
CA THR A 260 2.96 5.26 -10.97
C THR A 260 2.71 3.81 -11.38
N SER A 261 1.99 3.60 -12.47
CA SER A 261 1.79 2.31 -13.13
C SER A 261 3.08 1.63 -13.62
N ALA A 262 4.14 2.39 -13.87
CA ALA A 262 5.48 1.83 -14.14
C ALA A 262 6.31 1.61 -12.86
N SER A 263 5.91 2.20 -11.74
CA SER A 263 6.61 1.99 -10.47
C SER A 263 6.24 0.66 -9.79
N ALA A 264 4.96 0.28 -9.83
CA ALA A 264 4.49 -0.97 -9.24
C ALA A 264 5.12 -2.25 -9.84
N PRO A 265 5.27 -2.39 -11.19
CA PRO A 265 5.94 -3.54 -11.79
C PRO A 265 7.41 -3.66 -11.39
N LEU A 266 8.14 -2.54 -11.29
CA LEU A 266 9.52 -2.56 -10.79
C LEU A 266 9.58 -3.09 -9.36
N ALA A 267 8.65 -2.67 -8.49
CA ALA A 267 8.55 -3.19 -7.13
C ALA A 267 8.19 -4.68 -7.10
N ALA A 268 7.24 -5.13 -7.92
CA ALA A 268 6.88 -6.54 -8.05
C ALA A 268 8.09 -7.39 -8.48
N GLY A 269 8.92 -6.88 -9.38
CA GLY A 269 10.20 -7.50 -9.73
C GLY A 269 11.16 -7.60 -8.55
N ILE A 270 11.35 -6.54 -7.76
CA ILE A 270 12.22 -6.56 -6.57
C ILE A 270 11.71 -7.57 -5.53
N ILE A 271 10.40 -7.60 -5.31
CA ILE A 271 9.72 -8.56 -4.43
C ILE A 271 9.96 -9.99 -4.91
N ALA A 272 9.96 -10.23 -6.23
CA ALA A 272 10.30 -11.55 -6.77
C ALA A 272 11.75 -11.96 -6.47
N LEU A 273 12.70 -11.02 -6.49
CA LEU A 273 14.09 -11.30 -6.07
C LEU A 273 14.15 -11.68 -4.58
N ALA A 274 13.42 -10.94 -3.72
CA ALA A 274 13.37 -11.23 -2.29
C ALA A 274 12.66 -12.57 -1.98
N LEU A 275 11.61 -12.92 -2.72
CA LEU A 275 10.94 -14.22 -2.60
C LEU A 275 11.83 -15.38 -3.02
N GLU A 276 12.60 -15.26 -4.11
CA GLU A 276 13.58 -16.30 -4.47
C GLU A 276 14.59 -16.52 -3.34
N ALA A 277 14.99 -15.46 -2.65
CA ALA A 277 15.87 -15.54 -1.48
C ALA A 277 15.23 -16.25 -0.29
N ASN A 278 13.92 -16.09 -0.09
CA ASN A 278 13.18 -16.77 0.96
C ASN A 278 11.70 -16.98 0.58
N MET A 279 11.39 -18.17 0.06
CA MET A 279 10.03 -18.51 -0.38
C MET A 279 9.01 -18.65 0.76
N ASN A 280 9.47 -18.67 2.02
CA ASN A 280 8.63 -18.77 3.21
C ASN A 280 8.15 -17.40 3.73
N LEU A 281 8.55 -16.29 3.10
CA LEU A 281 8.06 -14.96 3.49
C LEU A 281 6.53 -14.87 3.27
N THR A 282 5.83 -14.47 4.32
CA THR A 282 4.40 -14.13 4.24
C THR A 282 4.18 -12.78 3.54
N TRP A 283 2.93 -12.47 3.19
CA TRP A 283 2.56 -11.16 2.66
C TRP A 283 2.94 -10.00 3.60
N ARG A 284 2.83 -10.21 4.93
CA ARG A 284 3.24 -9.23 5.95
C ARG A 284 4.74 -9.13 6.06
N ASP A 285 5.46 -10.25 6.06
CA ASP A 285 6.93 -10.24 6.08
C ASP A 285 7.48 -9.39 4.94
N MET A 286 6.89 -9.49 3.74
CA MET A 286 7.31 -8.68 2.59
C MET A 286 7.13 -7.17 2.83
N GLN A 287 6.03 -6.76 3.46
CA GLN A 287 5.83 -5.35 3.83
C GLN A 287 6.85 -4.90 4.88
N HIS A 288 7.13 -5.73 5.91
CA HIS A 288 8.20 -5.45 6.89
C HIS A 288 9.58 -5.29 6.23
N LEU A 289 9.91 -6.13 5.25
CA LEU A 289 11.15 -5.98 4.49
C LEU A 289 11.19 -4.63 3.77
N ALA A 290 10.13 -4.27 3.05
CA ALA A 290 10.05 -2.98 2.35
C ALA A 290 10.23 -1.79 3.31
N VAL A 291 9.56 -1.80 4.46
CA VAL A 291 9.70 -0.76 5.51
C VAL A 291 11.15 -0.65 5.98
N ARG A 292 11.83 -1.77 6.25
CA ARG A 292 13.16 -1.80 6.90
C ARG A 292 14.32 -1.52 5.94
N THR A 293 14.15 -1.75 4.64
CA THR A 293 15.25 -1.66 3.68
C THR A 293 15.15 -0.47 2.73
N SER A 294 13.98 0.18 2.65
CA SER A 294 13.79 1.36 1.82
C SER A 294 14.72 2.51 2.24
N GLN A 295 15.17 3.28 1.27
CA GLN A 295 16.22 4.28 1.44
C GLN A 295 15.68 5.70 1.21
N PRO A 296 15.64 6.57 2.24
CA PRO A 296 15.21 7.96 2.09
C PRO A 296 16.31 8.89 1.56
N GLY A 297 17.59 8.54 1.77
CA GLY A 297 18.75 9.43 1.69
C GLY A 297 19.09 10.05 0.32
N ARG A 298 18.21 9.86 -0.68
CA ARG A 298 18.40 10.27 -2.07
C ARG A 298 17.14 10.84 -2.72
N LEU A 299 16.07 10.98 -1.94
CA LEU A 299 14.76 11.47 -2.36
C LEU A 299 14.48 12.84 -1.75
N SER A 300 14.02 13.78 -2.58
CA SER A 300 13.75 15.15 -2.21
C SER A 300 12.25 15.37 -2.08
N ALA A 301 11.76 15.45 -0.84
CA ALA A 301 10.41 15.89 -0.51
C ALA A 301 10.42 16.88 0.65
N GLY A 302 9.48 17.82 0.65
CA GLY A 302 9.35 18.83 1.72
C GLY A 302 8.69 18.31 2.99
N ASP A 303 8.14 17.10 2.96
CA ASP A 303 7.32 16.51 4.02
C ASP A 303 8.02 15.38 4.78
N TRP A 304 9.32 15.16 4.55
CA TRP A 304 10.10 14.20 5.32
C TRP A 304 9.97 14.48 6.82
N LYS A 305 9.37 13.53 7.55
CA LYS A 305 9.29 13.58 9.01
C LYS A 305 10.23 12.53 9.60
N THR A 306 11.03 12.97 10.57
CA THR A 306 11.85 12.07 11.37
C THR A 306 10.98 11.45 12.46
N ASN A 307 10.29 10.35 12.15
CA ASN A 307 10.10 9.31 13.17
C ASN A 307 11.44 8.52 13.27
N GLY A 308 11.51 7.45 14.08
CA GLY A 308 12.75 6.66 14.25
C GLY A 308 13.34 6.04 12.96
N VAL A 309 12.64 6.13 11.82
CA VAL A 309 12.99 5.50 10.54
C VAL A 309 12.93 6.45 9.31
N GLY A 310 12.36 7.65 9.44
CA GLY A 310 12.19 8.64 8.36
C GLY A 310 11.05 8.27 7.41
N LEU A 311 10.05 9.15 7.26
CA LEU A 311 8.85 8.89 6.45
C LEU A 311 8.43 10.11 5.61
N SER A 312 7.78 9.88 4.47
CA SER A 312 7.14 10.91 3.64
C SER A 312 5.80 10.39 3.10
N HIS A 313 4.77 11.23 3.02
CA HIS A 313 3.50 10.87 2.38
C HIS A 313 3.64 10.69 0.86
N SER A 314 4.66 11.30 0.25
CA SER A 314 4.97 11.11 -1.17
C SER A 314 5.79 9.86 -1.44
N TYR A 315 6.58 9.40 -0.47
CA TYR A 315 7.57 8.33 -0.69
C TYR A 315 7.44 7.09 0.21
N GLY A 316 6.53 7.11 1.18
CA GLY A 316 6.50 6.13 2.27
C GLY A 316 7.83 6.10 3.02
N TYR A 317 8.43 4.92 3.13
CA TYR A 317 9.74 4.69 3.75
C TYR A 317 10.93 4.95 2.80
N GLY A 318 10.66 5.35 1.55
CA GLY A 318 11.66 5.74 0.57
C GLY A 318 11.81 4.76 -0.59
N LEU A 319 12.97 4.82 -1.25
CA LEU A 319 13.24 4.07 -2.48
C LEU A 319 13.54 2.60 -2.15
N LEU A 320 12.88 1.66 -2.83
CA LEU A 320 13.18 0.23 -2.67
C LEU A 320 14.64 -0.07 -3.08
N ASP A 321 15.32 -0.87 -2.25
CA ASP A 321 16.68 -1.35 -2.49
C ASP A 321 16.66 -2.88 -2.63
N ALA A 322 16.82 -3.37 -3.86
CA ALA A 322 16.75 -4.80 -4.14
C ALA A 322 17.85 -5.61 -3.43
N GLY A 323 19.06 -5.06 -3.35
CA GLY A 323 20.18 -5.72 -2.68
C GLY A 323 19.94 -5.87 -1.18
N ALA A 324 19.44 -4.81 -0.54
CA ALA A 324 19.10 -4.81 0.88
C ALA A 324 17.89 -5.72 1.19
N MET A 325 16.84 -5.68 0.36
CA MET A 325 15.68 -6.57 0.52
C MET A 325 16.07 -8.05 0.47
N VAL A 326 16.86 -8.44 -0.53
CA VAL A 326 17.38 -9.82 -0.64
C VAL A 326 18.25 -10.20 0.55
N ALA A 327 19.17 -9.33 0.96
CA ALA A 327 20.07 -9.60 2.07
C ALA A 327 19.32 -9.78 3.40
N LEU A 328 18.27 -8.98 3.64
CA LEU A 328 17.44 -9.09 4.83
C LEU A 328 16.54 -10.32 4.77
N ALA A 329 15.96 -10.65 3.61
CA ALA A 329 15.11 -11.82 3.39
C ALA A 329 15.79 -13.13 3.78
N LEU A 330 17.09 -13.28 3.50
CA LEU A 330 17.87 -14.49 3.79
C LEU A 330 17.95 -14.84 5.27
N ASN A 331 17.90 -13.83 6.14
CA ASN A 331 18.01 -13.99 7.59
C ASN A 331 16.72 -13.57 8.30
N TRP A 332 15.63 -13.40 7.56
CA TRP A 332 14.37 -12.94 8.10
C TRP A 332 13.70 -14.02 8.94
N THR A 333 13.28 -13.63 10.15
CA THR A 333 12.42 -14.46 10.99
C THR A 333 10.99 -14.01 10.77
N ALA A 334 10.11 -14.95 10.40
CA ALA A 334 8.71 -14.65 10.15
C ALA A 334 8.06 -13.97 11.35
N VAL A 335 7.28 -12.93 11.09
CA VAL A 335 6.55 -12.20 12.13
C VAL A 335 5.49 -13.09 12.78
N GLY A 336 5.14 -12.79 14.03
CA GLY A 336 4.06 -13.49 14.73
C GLY A 336 2.69 -13.31 14.06
N PRO A 337 1.65 -14.04 14.51
CA PRO A 337 0.29 -13.88 14.02
C PRO A 337 -0.17 -12.42 14.06
N GLN A 338 -0.94 -12.01 13.05
CA GLN A 338 -1.47 -10.66 13.01
C GLN A 338 -2.60 -10.52 14.04
N HIS A 339 -2.52 -9.49 14.87
CA HIS A 339 -3.55 -9.11 15.82
C HIS A 339 -4.34 -7.92 15.26
N GLN A 340 -5.63 -7.86 15.61
CA GLN A 340 -6.52 -6.77 15.26
C GLN A 340 -7.19 -6.23 16.53
N CYS A 341 -6.70 -5.10 17.02
CA CYS A 341 -7.31 -4.41 18.16
C CYS A 341 -8.24 -3.29 17.67
N VAL A 342 -9.50 -3.31 18.12
CA VAL A 342 -10.53 -2.36 17.69
C VAL A 342 -11.00 -1.51 18.85
N HIS A 343 -10.92 -0.19 18.71
CA HIS A 343 -11.41 0.78 19.68
C HIS A 343 -12.50 1.68 19.08
N THR A 344 -13.68 1.66 19.69
CA THR A 344 -14.67 2.72 19.47
C THR A 344 -14.18 3.99 20.15
N MET A 345 -13.80 4.98 19.36
CA MET A 345 -13.18 6.20 19.87
C MET A 345 -14.24 7.19 20.34
N LEU A 346 -15.26 7.40 19.51
CA LEU A 346 -16.33 8.36 19.75
C LEU A 346 -17.56 7.71 20.38
N ALA A 347 -18.07 8.30 21.46
CA ALA A 347 -19.33 7.88 22.09
C ALA A 347 -20.55 8.64 21.58
N GLU A 348 -20.38 9.93 21.26
CA GLU A 348 -21.44 10.84 20.81
C GLU A 348 -20.94 11.70 19.64
N PRO A 349 -21.80 12.03 18.66
CA PRO A 349 -21.42 12.86 17.51
C PRO A 349 -20.78 14.19 17.91
N ARG A 350 -19.83 14.67 17.09
CA ARG A 350 -19.12 15.94 17.31
C ARG A 350 -19.28 16.84 16.10
N ASP A 351 -19.63 18.10 16.35
CA ASP A 351 -19.57 19.14 15.33
C ASP A 351 -18.12 19.35 14.88
N ILE A 352 -17.91 19.40 13.57
CA ILE A 352 -16.59 19.61 12.99
C ILE A 352 -16.23 21.11 13.02
N GLY A 353 -17.20 21.98 12.74
CA GLY A 353 -16.99 23.42 12.62
C GLY A 353 -15.81 23.76 11.71
N ASN A 354 -14.97 24.71 12.12
CA ASN A 354 -13.72 25.04 11.40
C ASN A 354 -12.57 24.07 11.71
N LYS A 355 -12.51 23.53 12.93
CA LYS A 355 -11.50 22.59 13.38
C LYS A 355 -12.05 21.76 14.54
N LEU A 356 -11.98 20.45 14.41
CA LEU A 356 -12.24 19.48 15.45
C LEU A 356 -10.92 18.80 15.84
N VAL A 357 -10.63 18.78 17.14
CA VAL A 357 -9.55 17.99 17.73
C VAL A 357 -10.17 17.04 18.75
N PHE A 358 -9.97 15.75 18.56
CA PHE A 358 -10.47 14.71 19.44
C PHE A 358 -9.33 13.80 19.87
N SER A 359 -9.11 13.68 21.18
CA SER A 359 -8.06 12.83 21.76
C SER A 359 -8.67 11.80 22.71
N LYS A 360 -8.14 10.58 22.68
CA LYS A 360 -8.52 9.51 23.60
C LYS A 360 -7.35 8.56 23.82
N SER A 361 -7.06 8.23 25.08
CA SER A 361 -6.10 7.19 25.41
C SER A 361 -6.69 5.80 25.17
N VAL A 362 -5.89 4.93 24.56
CA VAL A 362 -6.20 3.51 24.32
C VAL A 362 -5.15 2.63 24.99
N ASP A 363 -5.56 1.45 25.41
CA ASP A 363 -4.69 0.41 26.00
C ASP A 363 -4.20 -0.60 24.95
N ALA A 364 -4.53 -0.40 23.68
CA ALA A 364 -4.21 -1.29 22.58
C ALA A 364 -4.65 -2.75 22.81
N CYS A 365 -5.77 -2.95 23.51
CA CYS A 365 -6.31 -4.26 23.89
C CYS A 365 -5.43 -5.02 24.88
N TRP A 366 -4.66 -4.31 25.72
CA TRP A 366 -3.84 -4.90 26.76
C TRP A 366 -4.62 -5.90 27.61
N GLY A 367 -3.99 -7.06 27.86
CA GLY A 367 -4.59 -8.16 28.62
C GLY A 367 -5.58 -9.02 27.81
N ARG A 368 -5.70 -8.82 26.48
CA ARG A 368 -6.54 -9.63 25.59
C ARG A 368 -5.73 -10.24 24.44
N PRO A 369 -6.22 -11.28 23.74
CA PRO A 369 -5.53 -11.89 22.60
C PRO A 369 -5.26 -10.94 21.44
N GLU A 370 -6.06 -9.88 21.34
CA GLU A 370 -5.92 -8.85 20.31
C GLU A 370 -4.85 -7.82 20.65
N TYR A 371 -4.13 -7.94 21.77
CA TYR A 371 -3.15 -6.94 22.22
C TYR A 371 -2.08 -6.67 21.16
N VAL A 372 -1.92 -5.39 20.80
CA VAL A 372 -0.89 -4.94 19.86
C VAL A 372 0.16 -4.12 20.61
N SER A 373 1.41 -4.59 20.60
CA SER A 373 2.55 -3.88 21.17
C SER A 373 3.52 -3.35 20.13
N SER A 374 3.42 -3.82 18.88
CA SER A 374 4.22 -3.35 17.74
C SER A 374 3.30 -3.20 16.55
N LEU A 375 3.07 -1.96 16.13
CA LEU A 375 2.17 -1.63 15.02
C LEU A 375 2.68 -2.11 13.66
N GLU A 376 1.73 -2.42 12.79
CA GLU A 376 1.91 -2.53 11.34
C GLU A 376 1.05 -1.43 10.69
N HIS A 377 -0.22 -1.72 10.44
CA HIS A 377 -1.18 -0.76 9.89
C HIS A 377 -2.06 -0.13 10.97
N VAL A 378 -2.45 1.11 10.77
CA VAL A 378 -3.48 1.78 11.57
C VAL A 378 -4.58 2.27 10.65
N GLN A 379 -5.84 2.04 11.03
CA GLN A 379 -6.98 2.61 10.32
C GLN A 379 -7.80 3.51 11.25
N ALA A 380 -8.08 4.73 10.79
CA ALA A 380 -9.13 5.57 11.34
C ALA A 380 -10.37 5.42 10.46
N ARG A 381 -11.32 4.62 10.93
CA ARG A 381 -12.58 4.40 10.24
C ARG A 381 -13.59 5.46 10.65
N LEU A 382 -13.94 6.33 9.71
CA LEU A 382 -14.71 7.55 9.96
C LEU A 382 -16.05 7.51 9.23
N THR A 383 -17.10 7.88 9.97
CA THR A 383 -18.39 8.27 9.39
C THR A 383 -18.59 9.74 9.73
N LEU A 384 -18.64 10.59 8.71
CA LEU A 384 -18.85 12.02 8.86
C LEU A 384 -19.67 12.60 7.70
N SER A 385 -20.52 13.58 8.03
CA SER A 385 -21.17 14.44 7.04
C SER A 385 -20.40 15.74 6.91
N TYR A 386 -20.32 16.28 5.70
CA TYR A 386 -19.74 17.61 5.46
C TYR A 386 -20.30 18.19 4.17
N ASN A 387 -20.61 19.48 4.15
CA ASN A 387 -21.26 20.11 2.99
C ASN A 387 -20.35 20.20 1.74
N GLN A 388 -19.03 20.12 1.91
CA GLN A 388 -18.07 20.06 0.81
C GLN A 388 -16.80 19.31 1.21
N ARG A 389 -16.74 18.02 0.85
CA ARG A 389 -15.73 17.05 1.31
C ARG A 389 -14.29 17.47 1.03
N GLY A 390 -14.01 18.03 -0.15
CA GLY A 390 -12.67 18.44 -0.58
C GLY A 390 -12.01 19.54 0.23
N LYS A 391 -12.76 20.24 1.08
CA LYS A 391 -12.22 21.27 1.99
C LYS A 391 -11.67 20.70 3.29
N LEU A 392 -11.82 19.40 3.52
CA LEU A 392 -11.33 18.76 4.73
C LEU A 392 -9.85 18.40 4.60
N ALA A 393 -9.08 18.68 5.64
CA ALA A 393 -7.82 18.00 5.91
C ALA A 393 -8.00 17.15 7.17
N ILE A 394 -7.59 15.88 7.12
CA ILE A 394 -7.73 14.94 8.23
C ILE A 394 -6.36 14.41 8.63
N HIS A 395 -6.07 14.42 9.93
CA HIS A 395 -4.80 13.94 10.47
C HIS A 395 -5.02 13.05 11.69
N LEU A 396 -4.18 12.04 11.82
CA LEU A 396 -4.10 11.16 12.98
C LEU A 396 -2.71 11.26 13.59
N ILE A 397 -2.65 11.45 14.91
CA ILE A 397 -1.40 11.55 15.67
C ILE A 397 -1.33 10.35 16.62
N SER A 398 -0.24 9.58 16.51
CA SER A 398 0.04 8.45 17.40
C SER A 398 0.52 8.91 18.79
N PRO A 399 0.55 8.02 19.79
CA PRO A 399 1.05 8.33 21.13
C PRO A 399 2.51 8.80 21.16
N LEU A 400 3.33 8.39 20.18
CA LEU A 400 4.72 8.85 20.03
C LEU A 400 4.84 10.17 19.25
N GLY A 401 3.72 10.78 18.86
CA GLY A 401 3.66 12.07 18.17
C GLY A 401 3.78 11.99 16.65
N THR A 402 3.78 10.79 16.06
CA THR A 402 3.80 10.63 14.60
C THR A 402 2.49 11.10 14.01
N ARG A 403 2.55 12.18 13.22
CA ARG A 403 1.38 12.83 12.60
C ARG A 403 1.21 12.39 11.14
N SER A 404 0.24 11.51 10.90
CA SER A 404 -0.19 11.04 9.59
C SER A 404 -1.31 11.91 9.03
N THR A 405 -1.08 12.54 7.89
CA THR A 405 -2.15 13.07 7.04
C THR A 405 -2.94 11.91 6.42
N LEU A 406 -4.19 11.77 6.84
CA LEU A 406 -5.14 10.77 6.35
C LEU A 406 -5.87 11.25 5.10
N LEU A 407 -6.13 12.56 5.00
CA LEU A 407 -6.76 13.19 3.85
C LEU A 407 -6.10 14.56 3.63
N PHE A 408 -5.56 14.77 2.44
CA PHE A 408 -5.19 16.10 1.96
C PHE A 408 -6.42 16.82 1.40
N PRO A 409 -6.48 18.16 1.45
CA PRO A 409 -7.52 18.92 0.76
C PRO A 409 -7.53 18.59 -0.73
N ARG A 410 -8.73 18.40 -1.28
CA ARG A 410 -8.95 18.08 -2.69
C ARG A 410 -9.84 19.14 -3.34
N PRO A 411 -9.27 20.16 -4.00
CA PRO A 411 -10.04 21.32 -4.49
C PRO A 411 -11.15 20.98 -5.48
N ASN A 412 -11.03 19.86 -6.20
CA ASN A 412 -12.00 19.37 -7.16
C ASN A 412 -13.17 18.58 -6.52
N ASP A 413 -13.05 18.19 -5.25
CA ASP A 413 -14.07 17.41 -4.54
C ASP A 413 -15.14 18.32 -3.91
N PHE A 414 -16.20 18.57 -4.67
CA PHE A 414 -17.35 19.34 -4.22
C PHE A 414 -18.45 18.50 -3.55
N SER A 415 -18.20 17.20 -3.28
CA SER A 415 -19.23 16.28 -2.78
C SER A 415 -19.75 16.69 -1.40
N SER A 416 -21.05 16.48 -1.18
CA SER A 416 -21.72 16.68 0.11
C SER A 416 -22.03 15.35 0.84
N GLU A 417 -21.59 14.23 0.27
CA GLU A 417 -21.86 12.88 0.80
C GLU A 417 -21.01 12.55 2.03
N GLY A 418 -19.94 13.31 2.26
CA GLY A 418 -19.01 13.07 3.36
C GLY A 418 -18.25 11.75 3.20
N PHE A 419 -17.97 11.10 4.32
CA PHE A 419 -17.37 9.75 4.37
C PHE A 419 -18.31 8.83 5.14
N ASN A 420 -18.61 7.67 4.59
CA ASN A 420 -19.45 6.66 5.23
C ASN A 420 -18.61 5.44 5.58
N ASP A 421 -18.27 5.30 6.87
CA ASP A 421 -17.54 4.15 7.38
C ASP A 421 -16.21 3.87 6.63
N TRP A 422 -15.57 4.96 6.17
CA TRP A 422 -14.37 4.95 5.33
C TRP A 422 -13.13 4.74 6.20
N ALA A 423 -12.33 3.72 5.89
CA ALA A 423 -11.18 3.31 6.68
C ALA A 423 -9.88 3.94 6.16
N PHE A 424 -9.63 5.21 6.49
CA PHE A 424 -8.34 5.84 6.18
C PHE A 424 -7.21 5.06 6.84
N MET A 425 -6.20 4.66 6.07
CA MET A 425 -5.09 3.85 6.54
C MET A 425 -3.80 4.67 6.64
N THR A 426 -2.98 4.34 7.63
CA THR A 426 -1.60 4.82 7.70
C THR A 426 -0.62 3.70 8.06
N THR A 427 0.52 3.70 7.37
CA THR A 427 1.69 2.85 7.65
C THR A 427 2.72 3.56 8.51
N HIS A 428 2.63 4.88 8.67
CA HIS A 428 3.70 5.74 9.19
C HIS A 428 4.11 5.48 10.65
N SER A 429 3.26 4.81 11.42
CA SER A 429 3.51 4.40 12.80
C SER A 429 3.93 2.93 12.92
N TRP A 430 4.40 2.31 11.83
CA TRP A 430 4.95 0.94 11.87
C TRP A 430 6.02 0.80 12.96
N ASP A 431 6.01 -0.33 13.67
CA ASP A 431 6.83 -0.66 14.84
C ASP A 431 6.62 0.22 16.09
N GLU A 432 5.74 1.24 16.07
CA GLU A 432 5.43 2.01 17.28
C GLU A 432 4.61 1.18 18.28
N ASP A 433 4.80 1.45 19.58
CA ASP A 433 3.87 1.00 20.62
C ASP A 433 2.60 1.88 20.56
N PRO A 434 1.42 1.30 20.27
CA PRO A 434 0.20 2.08 20.08
C PRO A 434 -0.49 2.48 21.40
N GLN A 435 0.03 2.11 22.56
CA GLN A 435 -0.57 2.47 23.84
C GLN A 435 -0.40 3.96 24.14
N GLY A 436 -1.48 4.58 24.63
CA GLY A 436 -1.49 5.99 25.00
C GLY A 436 -2.49 6.80 24.20
N GLU A 437 -2.28 8.12 24.16
CA GLU A 437 -3.21 9.07 23.57
C GLU A 437 -3.10 9.12 22.04
N TRP A 438 -4.20 8.81 21.37
CA TRP A 438 -4.37 9.06 19.94
C TRP A 438 -5.18 10.33 19.74
N THR A 439 -4.76 11.16 18.78
CA THR A 439 -5.46 12.42 18.46
C THR A 439 -5.88 12.45 16.99
N LEU A 440 -7.16 12.69 16.74
CA LEU A 440 -7.73 12.95 15.41
C LEU A 440 -7.94 14.46 15.26
N GLU A 441 -7.42 15.04 14.18
CA GLU A 441 -7.67 16.42 13.77
C GLU A 441 -8.45 16.43 12.44
N ILE A 442 -9.58 17.14 12.40
CA ILE A 442 -10.34 17.42 11.18
C ILE A 442 -10.40 18.94 11.04
N GLU A 443 -9.90 19.46 9.93
CA GLU A 443 -9.78 20.90 9.68
C GLU A 443 -10.49 21.29 8.39
N ASN A 444 -11.21 22.41 8.43
CA ASN A 444 -11.68 23.09 7.23
C ASN A 444 -10.59 24.03 6.72
N VAL A 445 -10.06 23.77 5.53
CA VAL A 445 -9.04 24.66 4.93
C VAL A 445 -9.62 25.89 4.25
N ALA A 446 -10.95 25.98 4.08
CA ALA A 446 -11.61 27.18 3.61
C ALA A 446 -11.92 28.13 4.78
N ALA A 447 -11.13 29.18 4.92
CA ALA A 447 -11.19 30.15 6.03
C ALA A 447 -12.47 31.03 6.08
N ASN A 448 -13.54 30.69 5.36
CA ASN A 448 -14.74 31.54 5.22
C ASN A 448 -15.89 31.18 6.19
N GLY A 449 -15.74 30.17 7.05
CA GLY A 449 -16.57 29.94 8.24
C GLY A 449 -18.05 29.61 7.98
N ARG A 450 -18.41 29.16 6.78
CA ARG A 450 -19.79 28.80 6.40
C ARG A 450 -20.02 27.31 6.21
N ASP A 451 -18.95 26.52 6.21
CA ASP A 451 -19.05 25.07 6.07
C ASP A 451 -19.47 24.43 7.40
N TYR A 452 -20.10 23.27 7.31
CA TYR A 452 -20.67 22.58 8.45
C TYR A 452 -20.62 21.07 8.22
N GLY A 453 -20.54 20.33 9.32
CA GLY A 453 -20.55 18.87 9.27
C GLY A 453 -20.33 18.25 10.63
N VAL A 454 -20.61 16.97 10.72
CA VAL A 454 -20.61 16.22 11.98
C VAL A 454 -19.82 14.94 11.80
N LEU A 455 -18.85 14.71 12.69
CA LEU A 455 -18.23 13.41 12.87
C LEU A 455 -19.18 12.56 13.73
N SER A 456 -19.81 11.54 13.14
CA SER A 456 -20.77 10.69 13.83
C SER A 456 -20.14 9.41 14.39
N GLN A 457 -19.10 8.89 13.73
CA GLN A 457 -18.38 7.70 14.19
C GLN A 457 -16.89 7.83 13.92
N PHE A 458 -16.09 7.35 14.88
CA PHE A 458 -14.66 7.13 14.74
C PHE A 458 -14.32 5.82 15.43
N THR A 459 -13.84 4.86 14.64
CA THR A 459 -13.25 3.61 15.12
C THR A 459 -11.76 3.61 14.79
N LEU A 460 -10.91 3.40 15.79
CA LEU A 460 -9.48 3.19 15.61
C LEU A 460 -9.22 1.69 15.55
N ILE A 461 -8.61 1.23 14.47
CA ILE A 461 -8.23 -0.18 14.28
C ILE A 461 -6.71 -0.24 14.21
N LEU A 462 -6.13 -1.01 15.12
CA LEU A 462 -4.69 -1.21 15.26
C LEU A 462 -4.37 -2.62 14.79
N TRP A 463 -3.53 -2.73 13.77
CA TRP A 463 -3.01 -3.99 13.27
C TRP A 463 -1.55 -4.13 13.69
N GLY A 464 -1.13 -5.35 14.02
CA GLY A 464 0.27 -5.58 14.34
C GLY A 464 0.52 -6.89 15.04
N THR A 465 1.53 -6.92 15.89
CA THR A 465 1.90 -8.09 16.69
C THR A 465 1.93 -7.77 18.18
N GLY A 466 1.77 -8.81 18.98
CA GLY A 466 1.93 -8.76 20.43
C GLY A 466 2.25 -10.14 21.02
N PRO A 467 2.53 -10.23 22.33
CA PRO A 467 2.78 -11.49 23.03
C PRO A 467 1.65 -12.51 22.81
N SER A 468 1.99 -13.72 22.34
CA SER A 468 1.01 -14.77 22.06
C SER A 468 0.44 -15.46 23.31
N ALA A 469 1.08 -15.28 24.48
CA ALA A 469 0.62 -15.77 25.76
C ALA A 469 0.30 -14.59 26.68
N ILE A 470 -0.97 -14.44 27.02
CA ILE A 470 -1.44 -13.34 27.86
C ILE A 470 -1.50 -13.86 29.29
N ASN A 471 -0.52 -13.46 30.10
CA ASN A 471 -0.70 -13.49 31.54
C ASN A 471 -0.48 -12.06 32.05
N PRO A 472 -1.55 -11.29 32.30
CA PRO A 472 -1.45 -9.91 32.75
C PRO A 472 -0.75 -9.77 34.11
N SER A 473 -0.59 -10.89 34.85
CA SER A 473 0.14 -10.97 36.11
C SER A 473 1.60 -11.42 35.96
N SER A 474 2.04 -11.78 34.75
CA SER A 474 3.44 -12.08 34.45
C SER A 474 4.30 -10.84 34.59
N SER A 475 5.48 -10.97 35.19
CA SER A 475 6.50 -9.90 35.25
C SER A 475 6.95 -9.44 33.86
N ASP A 476 6.79 -10.29 32.85
CA ASP A 476 7.24 -10.06 31.48
C ASP A 476 6.15 -9.39 30.62
N PHE A 477 4.95 -9.16 31.16
CA PHE A 477 3.87 -8.46 30.49
C PHE A 477 3.82 -7.00 30.98
N PRO A 478 4.47 -6.04 30.28
CA PRO A 478 4.55 -4.67 30.75
C PRO A 478 3.14 -4.07 30.89
N ARG A 479 2.82 -3.59 32.10
CA ARG A 479 1.56 -2.89 32.39
C ARG A 479 1.63 -1.49 31.77
N PRO A 480 0.52 -0.94 31.26
CA PRO A 480 0.48 0.45 30.79
C PRO A 480 1.00 1.36 31.91
N SER A 481 1.95 2.25 31.58
CA SER A 481 2.49 3.22 32.54
C SER A 481 1.36 4.18 32.95
N ASN A 482 0.90 4.00 34.18
CA ASN A 482 -0.42 4.45 34.57
C ASN A 482 -0.35 5.83 35.23
N ASN A 483 -0.61 6.90 34.48
CA ASN A 483 -0.98 8.20 35.06
C ASN A 483 -2.48 8.53 34.88
N SER A 484 -3.31 7.63 34.34
CA SER A 484 -4.73 7.96 34.05
C SER A 484 -5.79 6.89 34.37
N CYS A 485 -5.45 5.61 34.59
CA CYS A 485 -6.48 4.62 34.94
C CYS A 485 -6.83 4.65 36.44
N LYS A 486 -8.02 5.16 36.76
CA LYS A 486 -8.55 5.28 38.14
C LYS A 486 -9.30 4.04 38.64
N THR A 487 -9.79 3.17 37.76
CA THR A 487 -10.66 2.04 38.14
C THR A 487 -10.33 0.79 37.34
N PHE A 488 -10.20 -0.33 38.06
CA PHE A 488 -9.92 -1.64 37.48
C PHE A 488 -11.06 -2.62 37.78
N ASP A 489 -11.32 -3.55 36.87
CA ASP A 489 -12.26 -4.66 37.09
C ASP A 489 -11.65 -5.81 37.92
N ALA A 490 -12.44 -6.85 38.19
CA ALA A 490 -11.99 -8.02 38.95
C ALA A 490 -10.88 -8.84 38.26
N GLN A 491 -10.59 -8.57 36.99
CA GLN A 491 -9.52 -9.15 36.19
C GLN A 491 -8.34 -8.16 36.02
N GLN A 492 -8.37 -7.01 36.70
CA GLN A 492 -7.42 -5.90 36.59
C GLN A 492 -7.36 -5.22 35.22
N ILE A 493 -8.47 -5.23 34.48
CA ILE A 493 -8.66 -4.48 33.23
C ILE A 493 -9.09 -3.05 33.58
N CYS A 494 -8.53 -2.03 32.92
CA CYS A 494 -8.92 -0.64 33.13
C CYS A 494 -10.36 -0.39 32.61
N ILE A 495 -11.27 0.08 33.46
CA ILE A 495 -12.62 0.47 33.06
C ILE A 495 -12.73 2.00 33.07
N GLY A 496 -12.98 2.59 31.89
CA GLY A 496 -13.37 4.00 31.77
C GLY A 496 -14.79 4.23 32.27
N GLU A 497 -15.02 5.31 33.03
CA GLU A 497 -16.30 5.64 33.66
C GLU A 497 -17.47 5.61 32.66
N ILE A 498 -18.44 4.70 32.89
CA ILE A 498 -19.80 4.86 32.38
C ILE A 498 -20.45 5.92 33.28
N ILE A 499 -20.68 7.12 32.73
CA ILE A 499 -21.41 8.19 33.40
C ILE A 499 -22.80 7.66 33.79
N ARG A 500 -23.06 7.57 35.10
CA ARG A 500 -24.39 7.25 35.64
C ARG A 500 -25.37 8.37 35.25
N ALA A 501 -26.43 8.00 34.55
CA ALA A 501 -27.61 8.83 34.36
C ALA A 501 -28.16 9.28 35.72
N THR A 502 -28.28 10.60 35.91
CA THR A 502 -28.91 11.21 37.07
C THR A 502 -30.41 10.96 37.01
N ASN A 503 -30.92 10.16 37.94
CA ASN A 503 -32.37 10.00 38.17
C ASN A 503 -32.94 11.33 38.68
N TYR A 504 -33.81 11.96 37.87
CA TYR A 504 -34.80 12.91 38.37
C TYR A 504 -35.88 12.12 39.12
N ILE A 505 -35.83 12.14 40.45
CA ILE A 505 -36.97 11.75 41.29
C ILE A 505 -37.77 13.03 41.55
N GLN A 506 -38.87 13.21 40.82
CA GLN A 506 -39.92 14.17 41.17
C GLN A 506 -40.69 13.65 42.39
N THR A 507 -40.70 14.48 43.42
CA THR A 507 -41.52 14.37 44.62
C THR A 507 -43.02 14.40 44.28
N TRP A 508 -43.76 13.36 44.69
CA TRP A 508 -45.19 13.42 44.93
C TRP A 508 -45.45 13.04 46.39
N SER A 509 -45.76 14.03 47.22
CA SER A 509 -46.36 13.86 48.54
C SER A 509 -47.88 13.89 48.39
N LEU A 510 -48.54 12.77 48.68
CA LEU A 510 -49.96 12.70 48.98
C LEU A 510 -50.18 13.16 50.43
N LEU A 511 -51.19 13.99 50.67
CA LEU A 511 -52.14 13.88 51.79
C LEU A 511 -53.27 14.93 51.65
N SER A 512 -54.50 14.45 51.87
CA SER A 512 -55.84 15.08 51.92
C SER A 512 -56.42 15.65 50.64
#